data_AF-A0A7R9F9P6-F1
#
_entry.id   AF-A0A7R9F9P6-F1
#
_cell.length_a   1.000
_cell.length_b   1.000
_cell.length_c   1.000
_cell.angle_alpha   90.00
_cell.angle_beta   90.00
_cell.angle_gamma   90.00
#
_symmetry.space_group_name_H-M   'P 1'
#
loop_
_entity.id
_entity.type
_entity.pdbx_description
1 polymer ?
#
loop_
_entity_poly.entity_id
_entity_poly.type
_entity_poly.pdbx_seq_one_letter_code
_entity_poly.pdbx_strand_id
1 'polypeptide(L)'
;YPIIFQKAKGDPEKFKKLEEAFEFLEKFLTGSAWVAGDKITIADFAVISSVSTAEVVGFHVNTYPNVAKYLAKARKELAGYEDINYAGCLEFKKLMEN
;
A
#
# COMPACT_ATOMS: atom_id res chain seq x y z
N TYR A 1 -5.75 -13.30 -5.47
CA TYR A 1 -4.52 -14.10 -5.41
C TYR A 1 -3.51 -13.52 -6.40
N PRO A 2 -2.21 -13.36 -6.06
CA PRO A 2 -1.24 -12.68 -6.93
C PRO A 2 -1.13 -13.33 -8.32
N ILE A 3 -1.18 -12.51 -9.38
CA ILE A 3 -1.14 -12.99 -10.76
C ILE A 3 0.21 -13.63 -11.12
N ILE A 4 1.27 -13.26 -10.40
CA ILE A 4 2.61 -13.82 -10.60
C ILE A 4 2.68 -15.32 -10.34
N PHE A 5 2.01 -15.79 -9.29
CA PHE A 5 1.96 -17.22 -8.98
C PHE A 5 1.19 -18.02 -10.04
N GLN A 6 0.37 -17.34 -10.84
CA GLN A 6 -0.41 -17.93 -11.93
C GLN A 6 0.24 -17.71 -13.30
N LYS A 7 1.37 -16.97 -13.38
CA LYS A 7 1.97 -16.51 -14.65
C LYS A 7 0.96 -15.84 -15.59
N ALA A 8 -0.05 -15.19 -15.00
CA ALA A 8 -1.13 -14.54 -15.73
C ALA A 8 -0.79 -13.08 -16.08
N LYS A 9 -1.37 -12.56 -17.16
CA LYS A 9 -1.24 -11.14 -17.52
C LYS A 9 -2.08 -10.27 -16.60
N GLY A 10 -1.68 -9.01 -16.48
CA GLY A 10 -2.47 -7.98 -15.80
C GLY A 10 -3.83 -7.80 -16.47
N ASP A 11 -4.86 -7.61 -15.65
CA ASP A 11 -6.24 -7.40 -16.06
C ASP A 11 -6.58 -5.90 -15.89
N PRO A 12 -6.85 -5.17 -17.00
CA PRO A 12 -7.12 -3.73 -16.94
C PRO A 12 -8.31 -3.35 -16.05
N GLU A 13 -9.35 -4.19 -15.98
CA GLU A 13 -10.51 -3.92 -15.12
C GLU A 13 -10.15 -4.06 -13.64
N LYS A 14 -9.31 -5.03 -13.31
CA LYS A 14 -8.78 -5.18 -11.93
C LYS A 14 -7.82 -4.05 -11.57
N PHE A 15 -7.04 -3.56 -12.53
CA PHE A 15 -6.17 -2.40 -12.32
C PHE A 15 -6.99 -1.14 -12.04
N LYS A 16 -8.06 -0.88 -12.81
CA LYS A 16 -8.96 0.24 -12.55
C LYS A 16 -9.60 0.16 -11.16
N LYS A 17 -9.99 -1.04 -10.70
CA LYS A 17 -10.51 -1.23 -9.33
C LYS A 17 -9.47 -0.93 -8.25
N LEU A 18 -8.18 -1.15 -8.53
CA LEU A 18 -7.09 -0.75 -7.63
C LEU A 18 -7.00 0.77 -7.56
N GLU A 19 -7.07 1.47 -8.70
CA GLU A 19 -7.08 2.94 -8.75
C GLU A 19 -8.28 3.51 -7.96
N GLU A 20 -9.48 2.97 -8.18
CA GLU A 20 -10.69 3.34 -7.43
C GLU A 20 -10.53 3.11 -5.91
N ALA A 21 -9.89 2.01 -5.50
CA ALA A 21 -9.62 1.75 -4.08
C ALA A 21 -8.67 2.80 -3.47
N PHE A 22 -7.66 3.24 -4.21
CA PHE A 22 -6.77 4.32 -3.77
C PHE A 22 -7.46 5.68 -3.73
N GLU A 23 -8.41 5.95 -4.64
CA GLU A 23 -9.26 7.15 -4.55
C GLU A 23 -10.12 7.16 -3.29
N PHE A 24 -10.66 6.00 -2.86
CA PHE A 24 -11.37 5.90 -1.59
C PHE A 24 -10.44 6.12 -0.40
N LEU A 25 -9.24 5.52 -0.41
CA LEU A 25 -8.27 5.69 0.65
C LEU A 25 -7.82 7.17 0.78
N GLU A 26 -7.59 7.85 -0.33
CA GLU A 26 -7.28 9.29 -0.37
C GLU A 26 -8.37 10.13 0.32
N LYS A 27 -9.64 9.78 0.10
CA LYS A 27 -10.79 10.43 0.75
C LYS A 27 -10.85 10.10 2.25
N PHE A 28 -10.62 8.86 2.66
CA PHE A 28 -10.62 8.47 4.09
C PHE A 28 -9.51 9.18 4.88
N LEU A 29 -8.37 9.43 4.25
CA LEU A 29 -7.26 10.15 4.85
C LEU A 29 -7.44 11.68 4.82
N THR A 30 -8.54 12.18 4.24
CA THR A 30 -8.85 13.62 4.26
C THR A 30 -9.26 14.02 5.68
N GLY A 31 -8.45 14.87 6.32
CA GLY A 31 -8.75 15.43 7.63
C GLY A 31 -8.49 14.49 8.82
N SER A 32 -7.91 13.31 8.60
CA SER A 32 -7.52 12.37 9.66
C SER A 32 -6.01 12.08 9.61
N ALA A 33 -5.40 11.84 10.77
CA ALA A 33 -3.97 11.57 10.85
C ALA A 33 -3.56 10.12 10.51
N TRP A 34 -4.53 9.20 10.58
CA TRP A 34 -4.46 7.75 10.37
C TRP A 34 -5.76 7.28 9.70
N VAL A 35 -5.81 6.04 9.20
CA VAL A 35 -6.92 5.57 8.35
C VAL A 35 -8.26 5.47 9.08
N ALA A 36 -8.21 5.37 10.41
CA ALA A 36 -9.39 5.25 11.28
C ALA A 36 -9.49 6.38 12.33
N GLY A 37 -8.88 7.55 12.06
CA GLY A 37 -8.95 8.73 12.92
C GLY A 37 -7.58 9.30 13.27
N ASP A 38 -7.42 9.86 14.48
CA ASP A 38 -6.19 10.58 14.85
C ASP A 38 -5.13 9.73 15.57
N LYS A 39 -5.47 8.50 15.92
CA LYS A 39 -4.58 7.55 16.62
C LYS A 39 -4.37 6.31 15.77
N ILE A 40 -3.19 5.70 15.92
CA ILE A 40 -2.86 4.42 15.28
C ILE A 40 -3.81 3.34 15.78
N THR A 41 -4.28 2.50 14.86
CA THR A 41 -5.11 1.32 15.10
C THR A 41 -4.60 0.13 14.31
N ILE A 42 -5.19 -1.05 14.53
CA ILE A 42 -4.88 -2.25 13.72
C ILE A 42 -5.20 -2.05 12.22
N ALA A 43 -6.11 -1.13 11.88
CA ALA A 43 -6.45 -0.84 10.50
C ALA A 43 -5.25 -0.24 9.75
N ASP A 44 -4.43 0.56 10.44
CA ASP A 44 -3.29 1.21 9.83
C ASP A 44 -2.24 0.21 9.37
N PHE A 45 -1.94 -0.79 10.20
CA PHE A 45 -1.02 -1.87 9.85
C PHE A 45 -1.51 -2.65 8.62
N ALA A 46 -2.80 -3.03 8.59
CA ALA A 46 -3.37 -3.79 7.47
C ALA A 46 -3.34 -3.00 6.14
N VAL A 47 -3.72 -1.71 6.20
CA VAL A 47 -3.75 -0.84 5.01
C VAL A 47 -2.34 -0.53 4.54
N ILE A 48 -1.40 -0.21 5.45
CA ILE A 48 -0.02 0.08 5.08
C ILE A 48 0.68 -1.12 4.44
N SER A 49 0.44 -2.34 4.91
CA SER A 49 0.98 -3.53 4.25
C SER A 49 0.51 -3.65 2.80
N SER A 50 -0.74 -3.29 2.51
CA SER A 50 -1.27 -3.27 1.14
C SER A 50 -0.67 -2.14 0.30
N VAL A 51 -0.60 -0.92 0.86
CA VAL A 51 -0.08 0.28 0.17
C VAL A 51 1.41 0.16 -0.14
N SER A 52 2.21 -0.32 0.81
CA SER A 52 3.66 -0.55 0.63
C SER A 52 3.94 -1.63 -0.42
N THR A 53 3.16 -2.72 -0.42
CA THR A 53 3.28 -3.73 -1.49
C THR A 53 2.97 -3.10 -2.84
N ALA A 54 1.88 -2.34 -2.97
CA ALA A 54 1.53 -1.67 -4.21
C ALA A 54 2.64 -0.73 -4.72
N GLU A 55 3.22 0.09 -3.85
CA GLU A 55 4.34 0.96 -4.20
C GLU A 55 5.54 0.18 -4.74
N VAL A 56 5.96 -0.87 -4.01
CA VAL A 56 7.17 -1.64 -4.34
C VAL A 56 7.03 -2.40 -5.67
N VAL A 57 5.81 -2.83 -6.02
CA VAL A 57 5.51 -3.50 -7.31
C VAL A 57 5.22 -2.52 -8.45
N GLY A 58 5.40 -1.21 -8.21
CA GLY A 58 5.39 -0.18 -9.26
C GLY A 58 4.08 0.59 -9.40
N PHE A 59 3.13 0.48 -8.47
CA PHE A 59 1.94 1.33 -8.47
C PHE A 59 2.30 2.76 -8.05
N HIS A 60 1.78 3.75 -8.76
CA HIS A 60 2.09 5.17 -8.54
C HIS A 60 1.32 5.75 -7.34
N VAL A 61 1.69 5.36 -6.11
CA VAL A 61 1.08 5.87 -4.87
C VAL A 61 1.19 7.40 -4.76
N ASN A 62 2.26 8.00 -5.30
CA ASN A 62 2.48 9.45 -5.28
C ASN A 62 1.43 10.26 -6.04
N THR A 63 0.58 9.63 -6.85
CA THR A 63 -0.58 10.26 -7.49
C THR A 63 -1.65 10.66 -6.45
N TYR A 64 -1.60 10.07 -5.25
CA TYR A 64 -2.55 10.26 -4.15
C TYR A 64 -1.85 10.95 -2.97
N PRO A 65 -1.91 12.29 -2.84
CA PRO A 65 -1.08 13.03 -1.90
C PRO A 65 -1.29 12.66 -0.42
N ASN A 66 -2.54 12.44 0.01
CA ASN A 66 -2.81 12.02 1.39
C ASN A 66 -2.30 10.60 1.64
N VAL A 67 -2.46 9.69 0.68
CA VAL A 67 -1.90 8.32 0.78
C VAL A 67 -0.36 8.36 0.83
N ALA A 68 0.29 9.17 0.00
CA ALA A 68 1.75 9.31 0.01
C ALA A 68 2.27 9.87 1.34
N LYS A 69 1.61 10.90 1.88
CA LYS A 69 1.91 11.45 3.22
C LYS A 69 1.69 10.40 4.31
N TYR A 70 0.60 9.65 4.23
CA TYR A 70 0.26 8.57 5.16
C TYR A 70 1.31 7.45 5.15
N LEU A 71 1.75 7.01 3.96
CA LEU A 71 2.82 6.04 3.81
C LEU A 71 4.13 6.55 4.42
N ALA A 72 4.53 7.79 4.12
CA ALA A 72 5.73 8.39 4.68
C ALA A 72 5.69 8.52 6.22
N LYS A 73 4.51 8.80 6.78
CA LYS A 73 4.29 8.82 8.22
C LYS A 73 4.42 7.43 8.83
N ALA A 74 3.79 6.43 8.20
CA ALA A 74 3.84 5.05 8.64
C ALA A 74 5.27 4.50 8.69
N ARG A 75 6.13 4.85 7.71
CA ARG A 75 7.55 4.47 7.75
C ARG A 75 8.28 4.90 9.01
N LYS A 76 7.89 6.05 9.57
CA LYS A 76 8.53 6.67 10.73
C LYS A 76 7.90 6.22 12.05
N GLU A 77 6.59 6.04 12.07
CA GLU A 77 5.82 5.92 13.31
C GLU A 77 5.29 4.50 13.58
N LEU A 78 5.13 3.65 12.56
CA LEU A 78 4.68 2.27 12.79
C LEU A 78 5.85 1.38 13.21
N ALA A 79 5.73 0.79 14.40
CA ALA A 79 6.68 -0.18 14.91
C ALA A 79 6.82 -1.37 13.93
N GLY A 80 8.06 -1.73 13.60
CA GLY A 80 8.36 -2.85 12.70
C GLY A 80 8.11 -2.58 11.22
N TYR A 81 7.86 -1.32 10.80
CA TYR A 81 7.64 -1.01 9.39
C TYR A 81 8.80 -1.48 8.50
N GLU A 82 10.05 -1.10 8.83
CA GLU A 82 11.22 -1.45 8.02
C GLU A 82 11.52 -2.95 8.09
N ASP A 83 11.73 -3.48 9.30
CA ASP A 83 12.27 -4.84 9.52
C ASP A 83 11.28 -5.97 9.19
N ILE A 84 9.97 -5.71 9.26
CA ILE A 84 8.93 -6.73 9.05
C ILE A 84 8.19 -6.48 7.75
N ASN A 85 7.59 -5.29 7.61
CA ASN A 85 6.71 -5.02 6.48
C ASN A 85 7.51 -4.73 5.20
N TYR A 86 8.37 -3.70 5.21
CA TYR A 86 9.10 -3.26 4.03
C TYR A 86 10.10 -4.32 3.55
N ALA A 87 10.82 -4.96 4.48
CA ALA A 87 11.66 -6.12 4.17
C ALA A 87 10.87 -7.23 3.43
N GLY A 88 9.67 -7.56 3.90
CA GLY A 88 8.78 -8.52 3.23
C GLY A 88 8.34 -8.06 1.84
N CYS A 89 8.01 -6.77 1.66
CA CYS A 89 7.67 -6.21 0.34
C CYS A 89 8.86 -6.32 -0.64
N LEU A 90 10.10 -6.09 -0.17
CA LEU A 90 11.29 -6.23 -1.00
C LEU A 90 11.54 -7.69 -1.41
N GLU A 91 11.35 -8.66 -0.52
CA GLU A 91 11.40 -10.07 -0.90
C GLU A 91 10.30 -10.43 -1.91
N PHE A 92 9.09 -9.90 -1.74
CA PHE A 92 8.02 -10.10 -2.71
C PHE A 92 8.35 -9.48 -4.08
N LYS A 93 9.02 -8.33 -4.12
CA LYS A 93 9.50 -7.72 -5.37
C LYS A 93 10.47 -8.63 -6.12
N LYS A 94 11.41 -9.27 -5.42
CA LYS A 94 12.37 -10.20 -6.04
C LYS A 94 11.66 -11.38 -6.72
N LEU A 95 10.53 -11.83 -6.16
CA LEU A 95 9.72 -12.87 -6.81
C LEU A 95 9.17 -12.39 -8.16
N MET A 96 8.93 -11.08 -8.35
CA MET A 96 8.45 -10.48 -9.61
C MET A 96 9.48 -10.33 -10.70
N GLU A 97 10.75 -10.26 -10.33
CA GLU A 97 11.85 -10.07 -11.27
C GLU A 97 12.43 -11.43 -11.75
N ASN A 98 11.98 -12.54 -11.17
CA ASN A 98 12.35 -13.92 -11.53
C ASN A 98 11.34 -14.58 -12.48
#